data_AF-V2Y1U3-F1
#
_entry.id   AF-V2Y1U3-F1
#
_cell.length_a   1.000
_cell.length_b   1.000
_cell.length_c   1.000
_cell.angle_alpha   90.00
_cell.angle_beta   90.00
_cell.angle_gamma   90.00
#
_symmetry.space_group_name_H-M   'P 1'
#
loop_
_entity.id
_entity.type
_entity.pdbx_description
1 polymer ?
#
loop_
_entity_poly.entity_id
_entity_poly.type
_entity_poly.pdbx_seq_one_letter_code
_entity_poly.pdbx_strand_id
1 'polypeptide(L)'
;MSEGSASKYRRLITLEGSAILRDAFNQGMTRPTREQKEKILQRIHAVPGCENYTLSKVNSWFAEWRHRMGITEPRKSTSSTKATLRPDQITMLKILYEGTNGDPRQQLIDTWAKLLQASSADVTVWVRAEQDKKETDEQECPRRELLLAIHHELNGWDAVGDRNPPKSAEDFTEMFGPYEKMMKALLNNI
;
A
#
# COMPACT_ATOMS: atom_id res chain seq x y z
N MET A 1 -5.32 41.95 -16.45
CA MET A 1 -4.00 41.32 -16.28
C MET A 1 -3.97 40.75 -14.87
N SER A 2 -4.17 39.45 -14.73
CA SER A 2 -4.27 38.78 -13.42
C SER A 2 -2.90 38.23 -13.04
N GLU A 3 -2.33 38.74 -11.95
CA GLU A 3 -1.10 38.24 -11.37
C GLU A 3 -1.33 36.83 -10.82
N GLY A 4 -0.61 35.86 -11.38
CA GLY A 4 -0.61 34.48 -10.91
C GLY A 4 -0.02 34.40 -9.51
N SER A 5 -0.84 34.05 -8.53
CA SER A 5 -0.43 33.70 -7.17
C SER A 5 0.41 32.41 -7.21
N ALA A 6 1.72 32.57 -7.42
CA ALA A 6 2.67 31.49 -7.24
C ALA A 6 2.63 31.07 -5.77
N SER A 7 2.05 29.90 -5.50
CA SER A 7 2.06 29.26 -4.19
C SER A 7 3.50 29.10 -3.74
N LYS A 8 3.97 30.05 -2.93
CA LYS A 8 5.29 30.01 -2.29
C LYS A 8 5.27 28.83 -1.34
N TYR A 9 5.70 27.67 -1.83
CA TYR A 9 6.12 26.56 -0.98
C TYR A 9 7.20 27.11 -0.04
N ARG A 10 6.78 27.49 1.17
CA ARG A 10 7.69 27.98 2.21
C ARG A 10 8.59 26.81 2.54
N ARG A 11 9.79 26.77 1.94
CA ARG A 11 10.89 25.94 2.44
C ARG A 11 11.18 26.44 3.84
N LEU A 12 10.56 25.78 4.81
CA LEU A 12 10.43 26.24 6.21
C LEU A 12 11.73 26.09 7.02
N ILE A 13 12.77 25.52 6.40
CA ILE A 13 14.11 25.36 6.96
C ILE A 13 15.13 25.55 5.84
N THR A 14 16.27 26.17 6.15
CA THR A 14 17.40 26.31 5.23
C THR A 14 18.08 24.95 5.00
N LEU A 15 18.92 24.87 3.97
CA LEU A 15 19.69 23.66 3.69
C LEU A 15 20.60 23.30 4.88
N GLU A 16 21.25 24.28 5.49
CA GLU A 16 22.10 24.11 6.67
C GLU A 16 21.30 23.61 7.89
N GLY A 17 20.14 24.21 8.18
CA GLY A 17 19.28 23.72 9.27
C GLY A 17 18.83 22.28 9.05
N SER A 18 18.56 21.89 7.80
CA SER A 18 18.21 20.51 7.45
C SER A 18 19.37 19.52 7.59
N ALA A 19 20.62 19.99 7.44
CA ALA A 19 21.81 19.16 7.62
C ALA A 19 21.99 18.79 9.10
N ILE A 20 21.74 19.72 10.03
CA ILE A 20 21.80 19.47 11.47
C ILE A 20 20.84 18.35 11.89
N LEU A 21 19.62 18.36 11.35
CA LEU A 21 18.61 17.32 11.62
C LEU A 21 19.03 15.95 11.06
N ARG A 22 19.56 15.93 9.83
CA ARG A 22 20.07 14.70 9.20
C ARG A 22 21.26 14.13 9.93
N ASP A 23 22.21 14.96 10.35
CA ASP A 23 23.38 14.53 11.12
C ASP A 23 22.97 13.89 12.44
N ALA A 24 22.05 14.51 13.19
CA ALA A 24 21.53 13.94 14.43
C ALA A 24 20.88 12.57 14.19
N PHE A 25 20.09 12.43 13.11
CA PHE A 25 19.47 11.16 12.75
C PHE A 25 20.51 10.09 12.38
N ASN A 26 21.51 10.45 11.57
CA ASN A 26 22.59 9.56 11.14
C ASN A 26 23.49 9.11 12.30
N GLN A 27 23.54 9.89 13.39
CA GLN A 27 24.16 9.49 14.66
C GLN A 27 23.32 8.49 15.47
N GLY A 28 22.21 7.98 14.90
CA GLY A 28 21.33 7.01 15.55
C GLY A 28 20.22 7.63 16.40
N MET A 29 20.10 8.96 16.43
CA MET A 29 19.10 9.67 17.25
C MET A 29 17.72 9.64 16.59
N THR A 30 17.13 8.46 16.40
CA THR A 30 15.85 8.30 15.68
C THR A 30 14.65 8.80 16.50
N ARG A 31 14.71 8.70 17.83
CA ARG A 31 13.67 9.14 18.78
C ARG A 31 14.29 10.04 19.87
N PRO A 32 14.67 11.29 19.54
CA PRO A 32 15.35 12.15 20.49
C PRO A 32 14.50 12.45 21.73
N THR A 33 15.14 12.55 22.90
CA THR A 33 14.54 13.04 24.14
C THR A 33 14.22 14.53 24.04
N ARG A 34 13.47 15.08 25.01
CA ARG A 34 13.16 16.52 25.03
C ARG A 34 14.44 17.38 25.06
N GLU A 35 15.38 17.06 25.93
CA GLU A 35 16.66 17.77 26.04
C GLU A 35 17.48 17.70 24.76
N GLN A 36 17.49 16.54 24.09
CA GLN A 36 18.17 16.38 22.81
C GLN A 36 17.53 17.26 21.71
N LYS A 37 16.20 17.35 21.69
CA LYS A 37 15.48 18.25 20.75
C LYS A 37 15.77 19.71 21.02
N GLU A 38 15.88 20.11 22.29
CA GLU A 38 16.23 21.48 22.68
C GLU A 38 17.67 21.82 22.21
N LYS A 39 18.63 20.90 22.38
CA LYS A 39 20.00 21.06 21.83
C LYS A 39 20.02 21.17 20.31
N ILE A 40 19.25 20.33 19.62
CA ILE A 40 19.12 20.41 18.15
C ILE A 40 18.51 21.75 17.73
N LEU A 41 17.46 22.20 18.44
CA LEU A 41 16.80 23.46 18.14
C LEU A 41 17.74 24.66 18.35
N GLN A 42 18.53 24.67 19.43
CA GLN A 42 19.55 25.69 19.67
C GLN A 42 20.56 25.76 18.52
N ARG A 43 21.02 24.60 18.01
CA ARG A 43 21.92 24.55 16.84
C ARG A 43 21.25 25.07 15.57
N ILE A 44 19.96 24.77 15.37
CA ILE A 44 19.19 25.29 14.21
C ILE A 44 19.01 26.81 14.32
N HIS A 45 18.76 27.35 15.52
CA HIS A 45 18.61 28.79 15.74
C HIS A 45 19.92 29.57 15.55
N ALA A 46 21.07 28.91 15.66
CA ALA A 46 22.36 29.52 15.32
C ALA A 46 22.56 29.74 13.81
N VAL A 47 21.71 29.14 12.96
CA VAL A 47 21.75 29.30 11.50
C VAL A 47 20.86 30.48 11.08
N PRO A 48 21.39 31.46 10.33
CA PRO A 48 20.60 32.59 9.83
C PRO A 48 19.37 32.17 9.02
N GLY A 49 18.22 32.75 9.30
CA GLY A 49 16.95 32.47 8.63
C GLY A 49 16.17 31.27 9.20
N CYS A 50 16.65 30.65 10.29
CA CYS A 50 15.97 29.56 10.99
C CYS A 50 15.46 29.94 12.40
N GLU A 51 15.41 31.23 12.75
CA GLU A 51 15.06 31.73 14.09
C GLU A 51 13.64 31.31 14.50
N ASN A 52 12.73 31.20 13.53
CA ASN A 52 11.34 30.82 13.73
C ASN A 52 11.11 29.30 13.68
N TYR A 53 12.18 28.50 13.74
CA TYR A 53 12.05 27.06 13.89
C TYR A 53 11.58 26.72 15.31
N THR A 54 10.75 25.69 15.48
CA THR A 54 10.15 25.36 16.78
C THR A 54 10.35 23.89 17.11
N LEU A 55 10.26 23.52 18.39
CA LEU A 55 10.32 22.12 18.83
C LEU A 55 9.26 21.25 18.12
N SER A 56 8.09 21.81 17.83
CA SER A 56 7.03 21.12 17.08
C SER A 56 7.52 20.72 15.68
N LYS A 57 8.24 21.61 14.98
CA LYS A 57 8.81 21.30 13.66
C LYS A 57 9.91 20.24 13.75
N VAL A 58 10.76 20.27 14.78
CA VAL A 58 11.75 19.21 15.05
C VAL A 58 11.04 17.87 15.24
N ASN A 59 9.99 17.82 16.07
CA ASN A 59 9.21 16.60 16.28
C ASN A 59 8.61 16.04 14.98
N SER A 60 7.96 16.90 14.20
CA SER A 60 7.36 16.52 12.91
C SER A 60 8.41 16.00 11.95
N TRP A 61 9.57 16.66 11.87
CA TRP A 61 10.67 16.24 11.00
C TRP A 61 11.14 14.82 11.35
N PHE A 62 11.42 14.54 12.64
CA PHE A 62 11.85 13.19 13.05
C PHE A 62 10.75 12.14 12.85
N ALA A 63 9.47 12.51 13.01
CA ALA A 63 8.35 11.61 12.75
C ALA A 63 8.24 11.24 11.26
N GLU A 64 8.31 12.25 10.39
CA GLU A 64 8.28 12.05 8.95
C GLU A 64 9.50 11.26 8.47
N TRP A 65 10.69 11.53 9.00
CA TRP A 65 11.90 10.83 8.62
C TRP A 65 11.87 9.35 9.00
N ARG A 66 11.37 9.02 10.21
CA ARG A 66 11.14 7.62 10.60
C ARG A 66 10.12 6.93 9.70
N HIS A 67 9.11 7.64 9.22
CA HIS A 67 8.11 7.07 8.30
C HIS A 67 8.74 6.77 6.94
N ARG A 68 9.53 7.71 6.39
CA ARG A 68 10.25 7.54 5.13
C ARG A 68 11.26 6.39 5.16
N MET A 69 11.90 6.16 6.31
CA MET A 69 12.90 5.09 6.49
C MET A 69 12.30 3.74 6.88
N GLY A 70 10.97 3.61 6.99
CA GLY A 70 10.33 2.36 7.44
C GLY A 70 10.64 1.97 8.90
N ILE A 71 11.26 2.86 9.69
CA ILE A 71 11.57 2.64 11.12
C ILE A 71 10.33 2.85 11.99
N THR A 72 9.33 3.53 11.44
CA THR A 72 8.02 3.58 12.09
C THR A 72 7.43 2.19 11.96
N GLU A 73 7.40 1.44 13.06
CA GLU A 73 6.44 0.36 13.29
C GLU A 73 5.16 0.76 12.57
N PRO A 74 4.66 -0.02 11.59
CA PRO A 74 3.45 0.33 10.87
C PRO A 74 2.46 0.72 11.95
N ARG A 75 2.11 2.00 12.00
CA ARG A 75 1.09 2.47 12.93
C ARG A 75 -0.04 1.49 12.64
N LYS A 76 -0.41 0.64 13.61
CA LYS A 76 -1.68 -0.06 13.57
C LYS A 76 -2.65 1.07 13.30
N SER A 77 -3.05 1.20 12.04
CA SER A 77 -3.84 2.31 11.58
C SER A 77 -5.12 2.15 12.37
N THR A 78 -5.27 2.94 13.42
CA THR A 78 -6.51 2.95 14.21
C THR A 78 -7.67 3.52 13.39
N SER A 79 -7.44 3.83 12.11
CA SER A 79 -8.45 4.02 11.08
C SER A 79 -8.92 2.71 10.42
N SER A 80 -8.41 1.54 10.83
CA SER A 80 -9.22 0.33 10.76
C SER A 80 -10.28 0.46 11.85
N THR A 81 -11.26 1.33 11.62
CA THR A 81 -12.64 1.04 11.99
C THR A 81 -12.92 -0.32 11.35
N LYS A 82 -12.55 -1.39 12.05
CA LYS A 82 -13.14 -2.71 11.78
C LYS A 82 -14.62 -2.41 11.83
N ALA A 83 -15.27 -2.49 10.67
CA ALA A 83 -16.68 -2.21 10.56
C ALA A 83 -17.36 -2.91 11.74
N THR A 84 -18.12 -2.16 12.53
CA THR A 84 -18.74 -2.65 13.77
C THR A 84 -19.92 -3.57 13.46
N LEU A 85 -19.88 -4.21 12.30
CA LEU A 85 -20.93 -5.04 11.76
C LEU A 85 -20.88 -6.37 12.48
N ARG A 86 -22.04 -6.74 13.01
CA ARG A 86 -22.26 -8.04 13.63
C ARG A 86 -22.22 -9.15 12.56
N PRO A 87 -21.92 -10.41 12.92
CA PRO A 87 -21.82 -11.50 11.95
C PRO A 87 -23.10 -11.74 11.12
N ASP A 88 -24.28 -11.54 11.71
CA ASP A 88 -25.58 -11.60 11.04
C ASP A 88 -25.70 -10.52 9.95
N GLN A 89 -25.27 -9.28 10.27
CA GLN A 89 -25.28 -8.17 9.33
C GLN A 89 -24.31 -8.40 8.17
N ILE A 90 -23.12 -8.97 8.44
CA ILE A 90 -22.15 -9.33 7.40
C ILE A 90 -22.73 -10.39 6.47
N THR A 91 -23.40 -11.41 7.01
CA THR A 91 -24.04 -12.46 6.20
C THR A 91 -25.11 -11.87 5.27
N MET A 92 -25.96 -10.99 5.79
CA MET A 92 -26.96 -10.31 4.98
C MET A 92 -26.33 -9.38 3.93
N LEU A 93 -25.27 -8.65 4.28
CA LEU A 93 -24.55 -7.78 3.35
C LEU A 93 -23.96 -8.55 2.17
N LYS A 94 -23.42 -9.76 2.38
CA LYS A 94 -22.93 -10.61 1.29
C LYS A 94 -24.03 -10.93 0.30
N ILE A 95 -25.19 -11.36 0.79
CA ILE A 95 -26.36 -11.68 -0.06
C ILE A 95 -26.82 -10.44 -0.85
N LEU A 96 -26.89 -9.29 -0.19
CA LEU A 96 -27.28 -8.02 -0.82
C LEU A 96 -26.27 -7.58 -1.88
N TYR A 97 -24.98 -7.74 -1.59
CA TYR A 97 -23.88 -7.32 -2.45
C TYR A 97 -23.75 -8.18 -3.72
N GLU A 98 -23.95 -9.50 -3.60
CA GLU A 98 -23.93 -10.43 -4.74
C GLU A 98 -24.91 -10.02 -5.86
N GLY A 99 -26.04 -9.40 -5.51
CA GLY A 99 -27.03 -8.90 -6.47
C GLY A 99 -26.69 -7.56 -7.16
N THR A 100 -25.56 -6.92 -6.86
CA THR A 100 -25.26 -5.53 -7.29
C THR A 100 -24.15 -5.38 -8.32
N ASN A 101 -23.70 -6.46 -8.96
CA ASN A 101 -22.56 -6.45 -9.90
C ASN A 101 -21.26 -5.85 -9.31
N GLY A 102 -21.16 -5.75 -7.98
CA GLY A 102 -19.97 -5.30 -7.29
C GLY A 102 -19.82 -3.78 -7.10
N ASP A 103 -20.70 -2.95 -7.67
CA ASP A 103 -20.62 -1.48 -7.53
C ASP A 103 -21.97 -0.85 -7.10
N PRO A 104 -22.36 -1.01 -5.82
CA PRO A 104 -23.60 -0.45 -5.31
C PRO A 104 -23.50 1.08 -5.15
N ARG A 105 -24.48 1.80 -5.72
CA ARG A 105 -24.60 3.26 -5.55
C ARG A 105 -24.80 3.64 -4.07
N GLN A 106 -24.37 4.84 -3.68
CA GLN A 106 -24.49 5.33 -2.29
C GLN A 106 -25.92 5.24 -1.70
N GLN A 107 -26.95 5.53 -2.51
CA GLN A 107 -28.35 5.42 -2.06
C GLN A 107 -28.73 3.99 -1.65
N LEU A 108 -28.16 2.99 -2.32
CA LEU A 108 -28.37 1.59 -2.02
C LEU A 108 -27.63 1.19 -0.73
N ILE A 109 -26.39 1.67 -0.57
CA ILE A 109 -25.60 1.51 0.66
C ILE A 109 -26.34 2.11 1.87
N ASP A 110 -26.93 3.30 1.73
CA ASP A 110 -27.72 3.93 2.79
C ASP A 110 -28.99 3.13 3.13
N THR A 111 -29.59 2.49 2.12
CA THR A 111 -30.75 1.60 2.32
C THR A 111 -30.35 0.34 3.09
N TRP A 112 -29.21 -0.27 2.76
CA TRP A 112 -28.66 -1.40 3.50
C TRP A 112 -28.31 -1.03 4.94
N ALA A 113 -27.70 0.15 5.15
CA ALA A 113 -27.37 0.64 6.48
C ALA A 113 -28.62 0.77 7.37
N LYS A 114 -29.71 1.33 6.82
CA LYS A 114 -31.01 1.42 7.52
C LYS A 114 -31.61 0.04 7.80
N LEU A 115 -31.61 -0.86 6.81
CA LEU A 115 -32.15 -2.21 6.93
C LEU A 115 -31.43 -3.02 8.02
N LEU A 116 -30.10 -2.87 8.09
CA LEU A 116 -29.24 -3.59 9.02
C LEU A 116 -29.13 -2.92 10.38
N GLN A 117 -29.66 -1.70 10.54
CA GLN A 117 -29.47 -0.86 11.72
C GLN A 117 -27.97 -0.63 12.02
N ALA A 118 -27.21 -0.34 10.97
CA ALA A 118 -25.77 -0.08 11.03
C ALA A 118 -25.44 1.33 10.51
N SER A 119 -24.21 1.80 10.79
CA SER A 119 -23.72 3.06 10.22
C SER A 119 -23.47 2.91 8.72
N SER A 120 -23.89 3.89 7.92
CA SER A 120 -23.56 3.93 6.48
C SER A 120 -22.05 3.93 6.24
N ALA A 121 -21.26 4.52 7.15
CA ALA A 121 -19.80 4.47 7.08
C ALA A 121 -19.26 3.04 7.20
N ASP A 122 -19.80 2.23 8.12
CA ASP A 122 -19.36 0.85 8.34
C ASP A 122 -19.72 -0.04 7.14
N VAL A 123 -20.91 0.15 6.56
CA VAL A 123 -21.31 -0.56 5.33
C VAL A 123 -20.44 -0.14 4.15
N THR A 124 -20.13 1.15 4.00
CA THR A 124 -19.25 1.66 2.94
C THR A 124 -17.84 1.07 3.05
N VAL A 125 -17.28 1.04 4.26
CA VAL A 125 -15.96 0.43 4.53
C VAL A 125 -15.97 -1.06 4.18
N TRP A 126 -17.04 -1.77 4.53
CA TRP A 126 -17.20 -3.19 4.20
C TRP A 126 -17.28 -3.41 2.68
N VAL A 127 -18.09 -2.63 1.97
CA VAL A 127 -18.24 -2.73 0.50
C VAL A 127 -16.90 -2.53 -0.20
N ARG A 128 -16.12 -1.51 0.20
CA ARG A 128 -14.79 -1.28 -0.39
C ARG A 128 -13.85 -2.45 -0.12
N ALA A 129 -13.82 -2.95 1.10
CA ALA A 129 -12.99 -4.10 1.44
C ALA A 129 -13.41 -5.38 0.67
N GLU A 130 -14.68 -5.50 0.26
CA GLU A 130 -15.14 -6.62 -0.56
C GLU A 130 -14.84 -6.41 -2.05
N GLN A 131 -14.87 -5.17 -2.55
CA GLN A 131 -14.39 -4.79 -3.90
C GLN A 131 -12.89 -5.10 -4.06
N ASP A 132 -12.07 -4.70 -3.10
CA ASP A 132 -10.62 -4.95 -3.10
C ASP A 132 -10.28 -6.45 -3.13
N LYS A 133 -11.11 -7.29 -2.49
CA LYS A 133 -10.94 -8.76 -2.55
C LYS A 133 -11.23 -9.32 -3.93
N LYS A 134 -12.29 -8.84 -4.59
CA LYS A 134 -12.62 -9.28 -5.96
C LYS A 134 -11.52 -8.91 -6.95
N GLU A 135 -10.95 -7.72 -6.82
CA GLU A 135 -9.80 -7.33 -7.66
C GLU A 135 -8.61 -8.28 -7.43
N THR A 136 -8.39 -8.71 -6.19
CA THR A 136 -7.32 -9.67 -5.88
C THR A 136 -7.61 -11.06 -6.47
N ASP A 137 -8.85 -11.56 -6.38
CA ASP A 137 -9.24 -12.87 -6.91
C ASP A 137 -9.23 -12.90 -8.45
N GLU A 138 -9.62 -11.81 -9.13
CA GLU A 138 -9.59 -11.73 -10.59
C GLU A 138 -8.16 -11.57 -11.13
N GLN A 139 -7.30 -10.82 -10.43
CA GLN A 139 -5.89 -10.70 -10.82
C GLN A 139 -5.07 -11.97 -10.52
N GLU A 140 -5.55 -12.82 -9.61
CA GLU A 140 -5.02 -14.17 -9.45
C GLU A 140 -5.41 -15.12 -10.58
N CYS A 141 -6.41 -14.84 -11.42
CA CYS A 141 -6.88 -15.79 -12.43
C CYS A 141 -5.80 -16.17 -13.48
N PRO A 142 -5.10 -15.23 -14.14
CA PRO A 142 -4.05 -15.58 -15.11
C PRO A 142 -2.82 -16.21 -14.43
N ARG A 143 -2.54 -15.80 -13.18
CA ARG A 143 -1.44 -16.36 -12.37
C ARG A 143 -1.76 -17.79 -11.91
N ARG A 144 -3.00 -18.04 -11.48
CA ARG A 144 -3.50 -19.34 -11.04
C ARG A 144 -3.60 -20.30 -12.21
N GLU A 145 -4.07 -19.85 -13.37
CA GLU A 145 -4.06 -20.65 -14.60
C GLU A 145 -2.63 -21.02 -15.01
N LEU A 146 -1.68 -20.08 -14.96
CA LEU A 146 -0.27 -20.38 -15.21
C LEU A 146 0.28 -21.41 -14.21
N LEU A 147 0.00 -21.24 -12.92
CA LEU A 147 0.45 -22.17 -11.87
C LEU A 147 -0.19 -23.56 -12.02
N LEU A 148 -1.47 -23.64 -12.39
CA LEU A 148 -2.16 -24.91 -12.68
C LEU A 148 -1.60 -25.58 -13.93
N ALA A 149 -1.31 -24.83 -14.99
CA ALA A 149 -0.69 -25.35 -16.20
C ALA A 149 0.70 -25.96 -15.89
N ILE A 150 1.54 -25.24 -15.14
CA ILE A 150 2.85 -25.73 -14.69
C ILE A 150 2.68 -27.00 -13.83
N HIS A 151 1.75 -27.01 -12.88
CA HIS A 151 1.52 -28.15 -12.00
C HIS A 151 0.99 -29.38 -12.76
N HIS A 152 0.10 -29.21 -13.73
CA HIS A 152 -0.38 -30.29 -14.59
C HIS A 152 0.73 -30.87 -15.47
N GLU A 153 1.63 -30.05 -16.01
CA GLU A 153 2.78 -30.55 -16.75
C GLU A 153 3.77 -31.29 -15.87
N LEU A 154 4.09 -30.75 -14.69
CA LEU A 154 5.03 -31.38 -13.77
C LEU A 154 4.49 -32.69 -13.18
N ASN A 155 3.19 -32.79 -12.89
CA ASN A 155 2.60 -34.06 -12.42
C ASN A 155 2.35 -35.05 -13.57
N GLY A 156 2.29 -34.57 -14.81
CA GLY A 156 2.31 -35.42 -16.00
C GLY A 156 3.65 -36.10 -16.24
N TRP A 157 4.74 -35.64 -15.61
CA TRP A 157 6.08 -36.23 -15.76
C TRP A 157 6.23 -37.62 -15.16
N ASP A 158 5.50 -37.95 -14.10
CA ASP A 158 5.66 -39.26 -13.45
C ASP A 158 4.88 -40.39 -14.17
N ALA A 159 3.99 -40.05 -15.11
CA ALA A 159 3.06 -41.01 -15.72
C ALA A 159 3.43 -41.49 -17.14
N VAL A 160 4.37 -40.83 -17.84
CA VAL A 160 4.76 -41.20 -19.21
C VAL A 160 6.28 -41.29 -19.31
N GLY A 161 6.81 -42.49 -19.06
CA GLY A 161 8.25 -42.79 -18.98
C GLY A 161 9.03 -42.72 -20.30
N ASP A 162 8.74 -41.77 -21.19
CA ASP A 162 9.46 -41.64 -22.47
C ASP A 162 9.52 -40.20 -23.00
N ARG A 163 9.79 -39.23 -22.14
CA ARG A 163 10.22 -37.89 -22.58
C ARG A 163 11.68 -37.67 -22.21
N ASN A 164 12.50 -37.59 -23.25
CA ASN A 164 13.91 -37.26 -23.12
C ASN A 164 14.05 -35.83 -22.55
N PRO A 165 14.97 -35.61 -21.59
CA PRO A 165 15.33 -34.25 -21.20
C PRO A 165 15.80 -33.46 -22.43
N PRO A 166 15.59 -32.13 -22.47
CA PRO A 166 15.98 -31.33 -23.61
C PRO A 166 17.47 -31.51 -23.86
N LYS A 167 17.83 -31.87 -25.10
CA LYS A 167 19.22 -32.24 -25.45
C LYS A 167 20.06 -31.04 -25.86
N SER A 168 19.42 -29.90 -26.14
CA SER A 168 20.09 -28.66 -26.49
C SER A 168 19.34 -27.44 -25.94
N ALA A 169 19.98 -26.28 -26.07
CA ALA A 169 19.38 -25.00 -25.73
C ALA A 169 18.21 -24.62 -26.66
N GLU A 170 18.26 -25.01 -27.95
CA GLU A 170 17.13 -24.81 -28.86
C GLU A 170 15.92 -25.64 -28.43
N ASP A 171 16.14 -26.92 -28.09
CA ASP A 171 15.11 -27.86 -27.64
C ASP A 171 14.42 -27.36 -26.35
N PHE A 172 15.23 -26.85 -25.40
CA PHE A 172 14.71 -26.17 -24.22
C PHE A 172 13.87 -24.93 -24.59
N THR A 173 14.35 -24.09 -25.49
CA THR A 173 13.64 -22.87 -25.92
C THR A 173 12.30 -23.20 -26.58
N GLU A 174 12.25 -24.26 -27.39
CA GLU A 174 11.03 -24.72 -28.05
C GLU A 174 10.02 -25.27 -27.04
N MET A 175 10.47 -26.09 -26.07
CA MET A 175 9.62 -26.61 -25.00
C MET A 175 9.02 -25.50 -24.14
N PHE A 176 9.78 -24.43 -23.85
CA PHE A 176 9.35 -23.36 -22.94
C PHE A 176 8.80 -22.10 -23.64
N GLY A 177 8.87 -22.02 -24.96
CA GLY A 177 8.39 -20.87 -25.75
C GLY A 177 6.93 -20.45 -25.49
N PRO A 178 5.97 -21.39 -25.36
CA PRO A 178 4.59 -21.05 -25.00
C PRO A 178 4.47 -20.34 -23.64
N TYR A 179 5.27 -20.75 -22.65
CA TYR A 179 5.30 -20.15 -21.31
C TYR A 179 5.91 -18.77 -21.30
N GLU A 180 6.96 -18.54 -22.10
CA GLU A 180 7.57 -17.23 -22.26
C GLU A 180 6.57 -16.20 -22.77
N LYS A 181 5.76 -16.56 -23.78
CA LYS A 181 4.70 -15.69 -24.31
C LYS A 181 3.66 -15.35 -23.25
N MET A 182 3.28 -16.32 -22.43
CA MET A 182 2.31 -16.13 -21.34
C MET A 182 2.86 -15.24 -20.22
N MET A 183 4.14 -15.42 -19.83
CA MET A 183 4.82 -14.54 -18.87
C MET A 183 4.97 -13.10 -19.38
N LYS A 184 5.30 -12.91 -20.66
CA LYS A 184 5.39 -11.56 -21.26
C LYS A 184 4.04 -10.85 -21.27
N ALA A 185 2.94 -11.56 -21.52
CA ALA A 185 1.60 -11.00 -21.46
C ALA A 185 1.21 -10.55 -20.03
N LEU A 186 1.61 -11.32 -19.01
CA LEU A 186 1.44 -10.95 -17.60
C LEU A 186 2.19 -9.67 -17.25
N LEU A 187 3.46 -9.55 -17.65
CA LEU A 187 4.31 -8.40 -17.32
C LEU A 187 3.85 -7.10 -17.98
N ASN A 188 3.18 -7.18 -19.13
CA ASN A 188 2.68 -6.00 -19.85
C ASN A 188 1.33 -5.47 -19.33
N ASN A 189 0.66 -6.20 -18.43
CA ASN A 189 -0.65 -5.85 -17.86
C ASN A 189 -0.54 -5.30 -16.42
N ILE A 190 0.66 -4.94 -15.96
CA ILE A 190 0.96 -4.34 -14.64
C ILE A 190 1.33 -2.87 -14.86
#